data_AF-A0A4Y2KYQ9-F1
#
_entry.id   AF-A0A4Y2KYQ9-F1
#
_cell.length_a   1.000
_cell.length_b   1.000
_cell.length_c   1.000
_cell.angle_alpha   90.00
_cell.angle_beta   90.00
_cell.angle_gamma   90.00
#
_symmetry.space_group_name_H-M   'P 1'
#
loop_
_entity.id
_entity.type
_entity.pdbx_description
1 polymer ?
#
loop_
_entity_poly.entity_id
_entity_poly.type
_entity_poly.pdbx_seq_one_letter_code
_entity_poly.pdbx_strand_id
1 'polypeptide(L)'
;MKLEASLAFPISSKKHIRNYAAIAKPLTCILKGLEKRTSNTPIALSEDQQRTFETMKSAITTAPALFYFLQGLTIFVETDASFSGLGACLSKDQDGKRHVIEYASRTLKDAETRYHRNELESTAVH
;
A
#
# COMPACT_ATOMS: atom_id res chain seq x y z
N MET A 1 -16.46 -13.35 14.05
CA MET A 1 -15.71 -12.07 13.94
C MET A 1 -16.18 -11.36 12.68
N LYS A 2 -16.68 -10.12 12.79
CA LYS A 2 -17.24 -9.37 11.66
C LYS A 2 -16.13 -9.12 10.61
N LEU A 3 -16.38 -9.48 9.35
CA LEU A 3 -15.46 -9.31 8.20
C LEU A 3 -14.91 -7.87 8.09
N GLU A 4 -15.72 -6.89 8.50
CA GLU A 4 -15.35 -5.47 8.62
C GLU A 4 -14.05 -5.25 9.43
N ALA A 5 -13.92 -5.93 10.58
CA ALA A 5 -12.74 -5.78 11.44
C ALA A 5 -11.49 -6.46 10.84
N SER A 6 -11.67 -7.57 10.11
CA SER A 6 -10.56 -8.24 9.43
C SER A 6 -10.06 -7.48 8.20
N LEU A 7 -10.91 -6.69 7.55
CA LEU A 7 -10.54 -5.84 6.41
C LEU A 7 -9.91 -4.51 6.86
N ALA A 8 -10.26 -4.00 8.04
CA ALA A 8 -9.65 -2.81 8.63
C ALA A 8 -8.15 -2.97 8.93
N PHE A 9 -7.71 -4.15 9.39
CA PHE A 9 -6.31 -4.42 9.74
C PHE A 9 -5.33 -4.30 8.54
N PRO A 10 -5.63 -4.86 7.36
CA PRO A 10 -4.89 -4.56 6.13
C PRO A 10 -4.79 -3.07 5.84
N ILE A 11 -5.88 -2.30 6.04
CA ILE A 11 -5.91 -0.88 5.68
C ILE A 11 -4.98 -0.05 6.57
N SER A 12 -4.88 -0.36 7.87
CA SER A 12 -3.96 0.33 8.78
C SER A 12 -2.48 0.02 8.50
N SER A 13 -2.17 -1.14 7.93
CA SER A 13 -0.80 -1.63 7.74
C SER A 13 -0.16 -1.18 6.42
N LYS A 14 -0.81 -0.26 5.67
CA LYS A 14 -0.32 0.34 4.41
C LYS A 14 1.13 0.82 4.45
N LYS A 15 1.50 1.39 5.59
CA LYS A 15 2.81 2.00 5.84
C LYS A 15 3.97 0.99 5.91
N HIS A 16 3.66 -0.28 6.16
CA HIS A 16 4.63 -1.34 6.43
C HIS A 16 4.88 -2.25 5.22
N ILE A 17 4.07 -2.15 4.17
CA ILE A 17 4.15 -3.05 3.02
C ILE A 17 4.57 -2.25 1.78
N ARG A 18 5.70 -2.63 1.19
CA ARG A 18 6.12 -2.11 -0.11
C ARG A 18 5.10 -2.50 -1.18
N ASN A 19 4.72 -1.54 -2.03
CA ASN A 19 3.73 -1.73 -3.11
C ASN A 19 2.37 -2.26 -2.63
N TYR A 20 1.95 -1.84 -1.43
CA TYR A 20 0.65 -2.16 -0.86
C TYR A 20 -0.50 -2.01 -1.87
N ALA A 21 -0.53 -0.89 -2.61
CA ALA A 21 -1.63 -0.58 -3.53
C ALA A 21 -1.84 -1.65 -4.62
N ALA A 22 -0.76 -2.31 -5.07
CA ALA A 22 -0.85 -3.40 -6.04
C ALA A 22 -1.40 -4.68 -5.41
N ILE A 23 -0.92 -5.03 -4.21
CA ILE A 23 -1.33 -6.23 -3.47
C ILE A 23 -2.79 -6.09 -3.00
N ALA A 24 -3.18 -4.92 -2.51
CA ALA A 24 -4.50 -4.67 -1.97
C ALA A 24 -5.57 -4.39 -3.04
N LYS A 25 -5.21 -4.30 -4.32
CA LYS A 25 -6.12 -4.00 -5.42
C LYS A 25 -7.35 -4.92 -5.47
N PRO A 26 -7.24 -6.26 -5.44
CA PRO A 26 -8.40 -7.15 -5.44
C PRO A 26 -9.29 -6.96 -4.20
N LEU A 27 -8.72 -6.68 -3.03
CA LEU A 27 -9.48 -6.39 -1.80
C LEU A 27 -10.22 -5.04 -1.88
N THR A 28 -9.57 -4.03 -2.48
CA THR A 28 -10.13 -2.68 -2.63
C THR A 28 -11.32 -2.67 -3.61
N CYS A 29 -11.27 -3.50 -4.66
CA CYS A 29 -12.40 -3.66 -5.59
C CYS A 29 -13.66 -4.21 -4.91
N ILE A 30 -13.51 -5.14 -3.95
CA ILE A 30 -14.63 -5.67 -3.17
C ILE A 30 -15.23 -4.56 -2.31
N LEU A 31 -14.40 -3.81 -1.57
CA LEU A 31 -14.85 -2.73 -0.69
C LEU A 31 -15.66 -1.67 -1.46
N LYS A 32 -15.18 -1.24 -2.64
CA LYS A 32 -15.93 -0.34 -3.53
C LYS A 32 -17.24 -0.96 -4.04
N GLY A 33 -17.28 -2.27 -4.23
CA GLY A 33 -18.49 -3.02 -4.57
C GLY A 33 -19.47 -3.13 -3.39
N LEU A 34 -18.97 -3.15 -2.16
CA LEU A 34 -19.74 -3.21 -0.92
C LEU A 34 -20.33 -1.86 -0.53
N GLU A 35 -19.65 -0.75 -0.80
CA GLU A 35 -20.21 0.60 -0.64
C GLU A 35 -21.52 0.81 -1.43
N LYS A 36 -21.70 0.05 -2.51
CA LYS A 36 -22.92 0.04 -3.33
C LYS A 36 -23.99 -0.95 -2.85
N ARG A 37 -23.70 -1.81 -1.88
CA ARG A 37 -24.62 -2.84 -1.37
C ARG A 37 -25.08 -2.47 0.04
N THR A 38 -26.37 -2.22 0.19
CA THR A 38 -27.04 -2.06 1.48
C THR A 38 -26.74 -3.26 2.38
N SER A 39 -26.44 -2.94 3.64
CA SER A 39 -25.90 -3.79 4.69
C SER A 39 -26.46 -5.22 4.77
N ASN A 40 -25.56 -6.14 5.13
CA ASN A 40 -25.81 -7.46 5.74
C ASN A 40 -25.71 -8.71 4.84
N THR A 41 -25.12 -8.62 3.64
CA THR A 41 -24.76 -9.84 2.88
C THR A 41 -23.40 -10.37 3.34
N PRO A 42 -23.26 -11.66 3.72
CA PRO A 42 -21.97 -12.24 4.02
C PRO A 42 -21.06 -12.17 2.79
N ILE A 43 -19.90 -11.55 2.96
CA ILE A 43 -18.92 -11.36 1.89
C ILE A 43 -18.18 -12.69 1.72
N ALA A 44 -18.51 -13.42 0.66
CA ALA A 44 -17.71 -14.58 0.26
C ALA A 44 -16.43 -14.07 -0.43
N LEU A 45 -15.30 -14.27 0.23
CA LEU A 45 -13.99 -14.05 -0.39
C LEU A 45 -13.75 -15.16 -1.42
N SER A 46 -13.43 -14.79 -2.65
CA SER A 46 -12.89 -15.72 -3.64
C SER A 46 -11.52 -16.25 -3.17
N GLU A 47 -11.11 -17.43 -3.65
CA GLU A 47 -9.79 -18.03 -3.36
C GLU A 47 -8.64 -17.04 -3.62
N ASP A 48 -8.72 -16.25 -4.71
CA ASP A 48 -7.70 -15.25 -5.03
C ASP A 48 -7.62 -14.13 -3.98
N GLN A 49 -8.76 -13.77 -3.40
CA GLN A 49 -8.87 -12.70 -2.41
C GLN A 49 -8.39 -13.19 -1.05
N GLN A 50 -8.71 -14.43 -0.70
CA GLN A 50 -8.20 -15.09 0.50
C GLN A 50 -6.67 -15.25 0.43
N ARG A 51 -6.15 -15.69 -0.72
CA ARG A 51 -4.72 -15.79 -0.98
C ARG A 51 -4.03 -14.43 -0.89
N THR A 52 -4.66 -13.38 -1.41
CA THR A 52 -4.16 -12.01 -1.29
C THR A 52 -4.08 -11.61 0.19
N PHE A 53 -5.13 -11.86 0.96
CA PHE A 53 -5.19 -11.52 2.38
C PHE A 53 -4.12 -12.25 3.20
N GLU A 54 -3.88 -13.53 2.91
CA GLU A 54 -2.82 -14.31 3.54
C GLU A 54 -1.42 -13.83 3.14
N THR A 55 -1.21 -13.53 1.86
CA THR A 55 0.04 -12.94 1.37
C THR A 55 0.33 -11.62 2.09
N MET A 56 -0.71 -10.83 2.33
CA MET A 56 -0.63 -9.55 3.02
C MET A 56 -0.30 -9.71 4.51
N LYS A 57 -0.91 -10.68 5.19
CA LYS A 57 -0.55 -11.04 6.57
C LYS A 57 0.90 -11.48 6.68
N SER A 58 1.34 -12.35 5.78
CA SER A 58 2.74 -12.79 5.74
C SER A 58 3.67 -11.61 5.46
N ALA A 59 3.33 -10.74 4.51
CA ALA A 59 4.12 -9.55 4.21
C ALA A 59 4.25 -8.61 5.42
N ILE A 60 3.19 -8.41 6.21
CA ILE A 60 3.24 -7.60 7.44
C ILE A 60 4.10 -8.29 8.52
N THR A 61 4.01 -9.61 8.64
CA THR A 61 4.69 -10.38 9.68
C THR A 61 6.19 -10.54 9.39
N THR A 62 6.56 -10.58 8.10
CA THR A 62 7.93 -10.69 7.63
C THR A 62 8.57 -9.33 7.34
N ALA A 63 7.78 -8.25 7.27
CA ALA A 63 8.33 -6.91 7.05
C ALA A 63 9.30 -6.54 8.19
N PRO A 64 10.49 -6.00 7.87
CA PRO A 64 11.39 -5.50 8.88
C PRO A 64 10.69 -4.41 9.70
N ALA A 65 10.93 -4.40 11.02
CA ALA A 65 10.41 -3.36 11.90
C ALA A 65 10.76 -1.98 11.32
N LEU A 66 9.73 -1.19 11.01
CA LEU A 66 9.93 0.18 10.54
C LEU A 66 10.63 0.98 11.63
N PHE A 67 11.61 1.79 11.23
CA PHE A 67 12.36 2.62 12.17
C PHE A 67 11.60 3.92 12.44
N TYR A 68 11.66 4.38 13.69
CA TYR A 68 11.08 5.68 14.05
C TYR A 68 11.87 6.84 13.42
N PHE A 69 11.17 7.92 13.09
CA PHE A 69 11.76 9.15 12.60
C PHE A 69 12.56 9.84 13.72
N LEU A 70 13.86 10.04 13.50
CA LEU A 70 14.72 10.78 14.41
C LEU A 70 15.16 12.07 13.73
N GLN A 71 14.91 13.20 14.39
CA GLN A 71 15.28 14.51 13.89
C GLN A 71 16.81 14.66 13.89
N GLY A 72 17.38 15.18 12.81
CA GLY A 72 18.82 15.39 12.65
C GLY A 72 19.57 14.31 11.85
N LEU A 73 18.89 13.25 11.41
CA LEU A 73 19.45 12.28 10.47
C LEU A 73 19.10 12.64 9.02
N THR A 74 19.99 12.30 8.09
CA THR A 74 19.74 12.45 6.65
C THR A 74 18.61 11.51 6.23
N ILE A 75 17.58 12.08 5.62
CA ILE A 75 16.45 11.32 5.07
C ILE A 75 16.57 11.20 3.55
N PHE A 76 16.13 10.06 3.03
CA PHE A 76 16.03 9.76 1.61
C PHE A 76 14.58 9.43 1.28
N VAL A 77 14.07 10.08 0.24
CA VAL A 77 12.77 9.76 -0.35
C VAL A 77 13.03 9.16 -1.72
N GLU A 78 12.66 7.90 -1.89
CA GLU A 78 12.74 7.21 -3.17
C GLU A 78 11.31 7.01 -3.68
N THR A 79 11.02 7.50 -4.88
CA THR A 79 9.72 7.36 -5.54
C THR A 79 9.84 6.47 -6.76
N ASP A 80 8.77 5.75 -7.07
CA ASP A 80 8.67 4.91 -8.27
C ASP A 80 7.27 5.07 -8.86
N ALA A 81 7.20 5.21 -10.19
CA ALA A 81 5.94 5.32 -10.89
C ALA A 81 5.78 4.22 -11.93
N SER A 82 4.59 3.62 -11.94
CA SER A 82 4.22 2.60 -12.92
C SER A 82 2.82 2.85 -13.43
N PHE A 83 2.49 2.26 -14.59
CA PHE A 83 1.11 2.26 -15.12
C PHE A 83 0.10 1.58 -14.16
N SER A 84 0.59 0.87 -13.14
CA SER A 84 -0.22 0.21 -12.13
C SER A 84 -0.53 1.11 -10.93
N GLY A 85 0.34 2.09 -10.64
CA GLY A 85 0.31 2.87 -9.40
C GLY A 85 1.63 3.59 -9.12
N LEU A 86 1.58 4.45 -8.11
CA LEU A 86 2.72 5.20 -7.58
C LEU A 86 3.16 4.59 -6.25
N GLY A 87 4.46 4.55 -6.02
CA GLY A 87 5.09 4.12 -4.78
C GLY A 87 6.10 5.16 -4.28
N ALA A 88 6.26 5.23 -2.96
CA ALA A 88 7.32 5.97 -2.32
C ALA A 88 7.84 5.21 -1.09
N CYS A 89 9.13 5.36 -0.83
CA CYS A 89 9.84 4.80 0.31
C CYS A 89 10.59 5.93 1.01
N LEU A 90 10.23 6.16 2.27
CA LEU A 90 10.96 7.06 3.15
C LEU A 90 11.96 6.23 3.96
N SER A 91 13.24 6.57 3.84
CA SER A 91 14.31 5.94 4.60
C SER A 91 15.24 6.99 5.22
N LYS A 92 16.02 6.59 6.21
CA LYS A 92 17.04 7.41 6.86
C LYS A 92 18.40 6.75 6.76
N ASP A 93 19.45 7.55 6.73
CA ASP A 93 20.80 7.06 7.01
C ASP A 93 20.99 6.95 8.52
N GLN A 94 21.42 5.78 8.98
CA GLN A 94 21.92 5.60 10.32
C GLN A 94 23.13 4.68 10.25
N ASP A 95 24.29 5.17 10.71
CA ASP A 95 25.55 4.43 10.71
C ASP A 95 25.97 3.91 9.30
N GLY A 96 25.69 4.68 8.24
CA GLY A 96 25.99 4.32 6.86
C GLY A 96 25.10 3.21 6.28
N LYS A 97 23.98 2.88 6.96
CA LYS A 97 22.96 1.96 6.47
C LYS A 97 21.64 2.69 6.27
N ARG A 98 20.92 2.31 5.21
CA ARG A 98 19.56 2.80 4.95
C ARG A 98 18.54 2.03 5.76
N HIS A 99 17.80 2.75 6.59
CA HIS A 99 16.72 2.21 7.41
C HIS A 99 15.37 2.76 6.93
N VAL A 100 14.45 1.88 6.55
CA VAL A 100 13.13 2.29 6.08
C VAL A 100 12.27 2.75 7.27
N ILE A 101 11.69 3.93 7.13
CA ILE A 101 10.77 4.54 8.08
C ILE A 101 9.32 4.27 7.67
N GLU A 102 8.98 4.49 6.40
CA GLU A 102 7.59 4.36 5.94
C GLU A 102 7.54 4.08 4.43
N TYR A 103 6.59 3.24 4.02
CA TYR A 103 6.18 3.09 2.63
C TYR A 103 4.87 3.83 2.38
N ALA A 104 4.80 4.53 1.25
CA ALA A 104 3.54 5.07 0.73
C ALA A 104 3.28 4.45 -0.65
N SER A 105 2.02 4.15 -0.96
CA SER A 105 1.64 3.77 -2.32
C SER A 105 0.19 4.14 -2.58
N ARG A 106 -0.11 4.52 -3.81
CA ARG A 106 -1.48 4.75 -4.28
C ARG A 106 -1.68 4.21 -5.69
N THR A 107 -2.91 3.83 -5.98
CA THR A 107 -3.33 3.51 -7.35
C THR A 107 -3.54 4.80 -8.14
N LEU A 108 -3.26 4.77 -9.44
CA LEU A 108 -3.51 5.89 -10.35
C LEU A 108 -4.99 6.23 -10.42
N LYS A 109 -5.30 7.52 -10.55
CA LYS A 109 -6.63 8.02 -10.92
C LYS A 109 -6.90 7.80 -12.41
N ASP A 110 -8.17 7.79 -12.82
CA ASP A 110 -8.56 7.61 -14.23
C ASP A 110 -8.01 8.68 -15.19
N ALA A 111 -7.64 9.86 -14.69
CA ALA A 111 -6.92 10.86 -15.47
C ALA A 111 -5.44 10.48 -15.64
N GLU A 112 -4.81 10.06 -14.54
CA GLU A 112 -3.38 9.73 -14.46
C GLU A 112 -3.03 8.44 -15.23
N THR A 113 -3.99 7.53 -15.45
CA THR A 113 -3.77 6.32 -16.27
C THR A 113 -3.42 6.61 -17.74
N ARG A 114 -3.69 7.83 -18.22
CA ARG A 114 -3.41 8.28 -19.58
C ARG A 114 -2.10 9.06 -19.71
N TYR A 115 -1.41 9.30 -18.60
CA TYR A 115 -0.18 10.07 -18.58
C TYR A 115 0.98 9.28 -19.17
N HIS A 116 1.89 10.00 -19.85
CA HIS A 116 3.14 9.39 -20.28
C HIS A 116 4.00 9.05 -19.06
N ARG A 117 4.93 8.10 -19.20
CA ARG A 117 5.74 7.59 -18.08
C ARG A 117 6.49 8.71 -17.34
N ASN A 118 6.98 9.71 -18.06
CA ASN A 118 7.68 10.86 -17.48
C ASN A 118 6.75 11.74 -16.62
N GLU A 119 5.49 11.89 -17.03
CA GLU A 119 4.47 12.62 -16.26
C GLU A 119 4.07 11.85 -14.99
N LEU A 120 4.04 10.52 -15.07
CA LEU A 120 3.81 9.66 -13.91
C LEU A 120 4.94 9.78 -12.88
N GLU A 121 6.21 9.78 -13.30
CA GLU A 121 7.35 10.02 -12.41
C GLU A 121 7.25 11.39 -11.73
N SER A 122 6.91 12.44 -12.49
CA SER A 122 6.68 13.77 -11.92
C SER A 122 5.52 13.78 -10.92
N THR A 123 4.46 13.00 -11.17
CA THR A 123 3.29 12.86 -10.29
C THR A 123 3.58 12.04 -9.03
N ALA A 124 4.63 11.20 -9.06
CA ALA A 124 5.08 10.43 -7.91
C ALA A 124 5.83 11.30 -6.89
N VAL A 125 6.51 12.34 -7.37
CA VAL A 125 7.28 13.29 -6.55
C VAL A 125 6.43 14.47 -6.08
N HIS A 126 5.39 14.84 -6.84
CA HIS A 126 4.51 15.99 -6.57
C HIS A 126 3.47 15.72 -5.46
#